data_AF-A0A257V7M7-F1
#
_entry.id   AF-A0A257V7M7-F1
#
_cell.length_a   1.000
_cell.length_b   1.000
_cell.length_c   1.000
_cell.angle_alpha   90.00
_cell.angle_beta   90.00
_cell.angle_gamma   90.00
#
_symmetry.space_group_name_H-M   'P 1'
#
loop_
_entity.id
_entity.type
_entity.pdbx_description
1 polymer ?
#
loop_
_entity_poly.entity_id
_entity_poly.type
_entity_poly.pdbx_seq_one_letter_code
_entity_poly.pdbx_strand_id
1 'polypeptide(L)'
;MSAAPYLPDNTIEAPGERAPLILGGNDFASVTEKVCSIVERRKLPRAWYVAFAVSCSLTALLVAVVGYLFLAGIGVWGLNIPVGWGFDITTFVFWVGIGHAGTLISAILFLFRQKWRTGINRFAEAMTIFAVMCAGMFPAIHTG
;
A
#
# COMPACT_ATOMS: atom_id res chain seq x y z
N MET A 1 37.03 9.82 -30.07
CA MET A 1 35.66 9.35 -30.40
C MET A 1 34.99 8.99 -29.08
N SER A 2 34.20 9.89 -28.51
CA SER A 2 33.46 9.66 -27.26
C SER A 2 32.22 8.83 -27.60
N ALA A 3 32.18 7.58 -27.14
CA ALA A 3 30.98 6.76 -27.25
C ALA A 3 29.89 7.39 -26.38
N ALA A 4 28.76 7.74 -26.99
CA ALA A 4 27.56 8.16 -26.26
C ALA A 4 27.20 7.05 -25.24
N PRO A 5 26.81 7.40 -24.00
CA PRO A 5 26.45 6.40 -23.01
C PRO A 5 25.25 5.60 -23.52
N TYR A 6 25.45 4.30 -23.74
CA TYR A 6 24.37 3.36 -24.00
C TYR A 6 23.42 3.41 -22.81
N LEU A 7 22.25 4.04 -22.98
CA LEU A 7 21.13 3.89 -22.07
C LEU A 7 20.54 2.51 -22.40
N PRO A 8 20.72 1.48 -21.57
CA PRO A 8 20.13 0.18 -21.86
C PRO A 8 18.61 0.34 -21.88
N ASP A 9 18.02 0.24 -23.06
CA ASP A 9 16.57 0.07 -23.19
C ASP A 9 16.22 -1.31 -22.61
N ASN A 10 15.41 -1.33 -21.55
CA ASN A 10 14.97 -2.57 -20.91
C ASN A 10 13.59 -3.04 -21.41
N THR A 11 13.07 -2.43 -22.47
CA THR A 11 11.81 -2.83 -23.12
C THR A 11 12.02 -3.89 -24.21
N ILE A 12 13.25 -4.05 -24.69
CA ILE A 12 13.62 -5.06 -25.69
C ILE A 12 14.14 -6.31 -24.97
N GLU A 13 13.49 -7.45 -25.17
CA GLU A 13 13.98 -8.74 -24.65
C GLU A 13 15.04 -9.34 -25.59
N ALA A 14 16.27 -9.47 -25.11
CA ALA A 14 17.32 -10.25 -25.75
C ALA A 14 17.31 -11.69 -25.20
N PRO A 15 17.06 -12.72 -26.03
CA PRO A 15 17.02 -14.11 -25.56
C PRO A 15 18.33 -14.52 -24.85
N GLY A 16 18.21 -15.01 -23.61
CA GLY A 16 19.36 -15.44 -22.79
C GLY A 16 19.97 -14.36 -21.89
N GLU A 17 19.61 -13.08 -22.06
CA GLU A 17 20.04 -11.99 -21.19
C GLU A 17 18.89 -11.47 -20.33
N ARG A 18 19.14 -11.26 -19.04
CA ARG A 18 18.15 -10.62 -18.18
C ARG A 18 18.20 -9.11 -18.36
N ALA A 19 17.05 -8.51 -18.68
CA ALA A 19 16.92 -7.07 -18.75
C ALA A 19 17.36 -6.39 -17.42
N PRO A 20 18.07 -5.25 -17.49
CA PRO A 20 18.50 -4.54 -16.29
C PRO A 20 17.28 -3.95 -15.56
N LEU A 21 17.23 -4.19 -14.25
CA LEU A 21 16.14 -3.71 -13.38
C LEU A 21 16.31 -2.24 -12.96
N ILE A 22 17.54 -1.71 -13.01
CA ILE A 22 17.87 -0.35 -12.62
C ILE A 22 18.52 0.33 -13.82
N LEU A 23 17.92 1.42 -14.28
CA LEU A 23 18.41 2.23 -15.38
C LEU A 23 19.18 3.46 -14.87
N GLY A 24 20.05 4.01 -15.72
CA GLY A 24 20.72 5.29 -15.46
C GLY A 24 21.98 5.23 -14.59
N GLY A 25 22.62 4.06 -14.46
CA GLY A 25 23.98 3.95 -13.90
C GLY A 25 24.13 4.42 -12.45
N ASN A 26 23.13 4.18 -11.60
CA ASN A 26 23.16 4.63 -10.21
C ASN A 26 24.15 3.82 -9.37
N ASP A 27 25.01 4.51 -8.62
CA ASP A 27 25.83 3.95 -7.53
C ASP A 27 25.08 3.96 -6.18
N PHE A 28 25.67 3.40 -5.13
CA PHE A 28 25.03 3.32 -3.81
C PHE A 28 24.76 4.71 -3.19
N ALA A 29 25.66 5.67 -3.41
CA ALA A 29 25.51 7.03 -2.90
C ALA A 29 24.32 7.74 -3.55
N SER A 30 24.19 7.65 -4.88
CA SER A 30 23.07 8.26 -5.62
C SER A 30 21.72 7.63 -5.31
N VAL A 31 21.65 6.32 -5.06
CA VAL A 31 20.40 5.67 -4.60
C VAL A 31 20.00 6.21 -3.22
N THR A 32 20.95 6.32 -2.30
CA THR A 32 20.71 6.83 -0.95
C THR A 32 20.22 8.27 -1.01
N GLU A 33 20.92 9.13 -1.74
CA GLU A 33 20.53 10.53 -1.96
C GLU A 33 19.11 10.63 -2.54
N LYS A 34 18.79 9.85 -3.58
CA LYS A 34 17.45 9.87 -4.20
C LYS A 34 16.34 9.49 -3.22
N VAL A 35 16.53 8.45 -2.41
CA VAL A 35 15.53 8.01 -1.43
C VAL A 35 15.41 8.98 -0.26
N CYS A 36 16.54 9.41 0.31
CA CYS A 36 16.58 10.34 1.44
C CYS A 36 16.05 11.72 1.05
N SER A 37 16.30 12.18 -0.17
CA SER A 37 15.81 13.45 -0.70
C SER A 37 14.29 13.57 -0.71
N ILE A 38 13.53 12.47 -0.55
CA ILE A 38 12.07 12.52 -0.41
C ILE A 38 11.68 12.98 1.01
N VAL A 39 12.38 12.47 2.02
CA VAL A 39 12.13 12.75 3.45
C VAL A 39 12.75 14.07 3.88
N GLU A 40 13.91 14.42 3.32
CA GLU A 40 14.66 15.63 3.67
C GLU A 40 14.11 16.91 2.99
N ARG A 41 13.08 16.80 2.14
CA ARG A 41 12.51 17.98 1.47
C ARG A 41 12.00 18.98 2.51
N ARG A 42 12.56 20.18 2.48
CA ARG A 42 12.10 21.31 3.31
C ARG A 42 10.62 21.66 3.11
N LYS A 43 10.09 21.46 1.90
CA LYS A 43 8.68 21.70 1.57
C LYS A 43 8.14 20.52 0.75
N LEU A 44 7.05 19.94 1.25
CA LEU A 44 6.32 18.88 0.55
C LEU A 44 5.52 19.47 -0.62
N PRO A 45 5.28 18.69 -1.70
CA PRO A 45 4.44 19.14 -2.80
C PRO A 45 3.02 19.43 -2.31
N ARG A 46 2.34 20.42 -2.90
CA ARG A 46 0.96 20.80 -2.52
C ARG A 46 -0.01 19.62 -2.54
N ALA A 47 0.17 18.71 -3.50
CA ALA A 47 -0.63 17.49 -3.60
C ALA A 47 -0.57 16.61 -2.34
N TRP A 48 0.57 16.56 -1.65
CA TRP A 48 0.71 15.80 -0.41
C TRP A 48 -0.17 16.38 0.70
N TYR A 49 -0.18 17.70 0.87
CA TYR A 49 -1.03 18.36 1.87
C TYR A 49 -2.52 18.18 1.57
N VAL A 50 -2.92 18.26 0.29
CA VAL A 50 -4.31 18.02 -0.12
C VAL A 50 -4.71 16.58 0.16
N ALA A 51 -3.90 15.60 -0.26
CA ALA A 51 -4.17 14.18 0.00
C ALA A 51 -4.23 13.89 1.50
N PHE A 52 -3.33 14.46 2.30
CA PHE A 52 -3.32 14.30 3.75
C PHE A 52 -4.59 14.89 4.39
N ALA A 53 -4.98 16.11 4.01
CA ALA A 53 -6.18 16.75 4.52
C ALA A 53 -7.45 15.96 4.19
N VAL A 54 -7.57 15.44 2.97
CA VAL A 54 -8.69 14.58 2.55
C VAL A 54 -8.71 13.28 3.36
N SER A 55 -7.57 12.60 3.48
CA SER A 55 -7.45 11.36 4.27
C SER A 55 -7.83 11.60 5.74
N CYS A 56 -7.32 12.66 6.38
CA CYS A 56 -7.68 13.01 7.75
C CYS A 56 -9.17 13.32 7.90
N SER A 57 -9.78 13.99 6.93
CA SER A 57 -11.23 14.30 6.95
C SER A 57 -12.07 13.02 6.86
N LEU A 58 -11.68 12.07 6.01
CA LEU A 58 -12.35 10.76 5.91
C LEU A 58 -12.14 9.92 7.17
N THR A 59 -10.96 9.96 7.78
CA THR A 59 -10.70 9.29 9.07
C THR A 59 -11.53 9.90 10.19
N ALA A 60 -11.68 11.23 10.25
CA ALA A 60 -12.53 11.89 11.24
C ALA A 60 -14.01 11.51 11.05
N LEU A 61 -14.48 11.44 9.81
CA LEU A 61 -15.82 10.95 9.49
C LEU A 61 -16.00 9.50 9.94
N LEU A 62 -15.02 8.63 9.68
CA LEU A 62 -15.04 7.23 10.13
C LEU A 62 -15.19 7.13 11.65
N VAL A 63 -14.39 7.87 12.41
CA VAL A 63 -14.47 7.90 13.88
C VAL A 63 -15.85 8.39 14.34
N ALA A 64 -16.41 9.42 13.70
CA ALA A 64 -17.73 9.94 14.04
C ALA A 64 -18.84 8.91 13.80
N VAL A 65 -18.85 8.23 12.65
CA VAL A 65 -19.89 7.22 12.33
C VAL A 65 -19.73 5.95 13.17
N VAL A 66 -18.51 5.55 13.51
CA VAL A 66 -18.26 4.45 14.45
C VAL A 66 -18.72 4.83 15.87
N GLY A 67 -18.47 6.08 16.31
CA GLY A 67 -19.02 6.60 17.56
C GLY A 67 -20.55 6.55 17.58
N TYR A 68 -21.20 6.94 16.48
CA TYR A 68 -22.65 6.82 16.33
C TYR A 68 -23.12 5.36 16.38
N LEU A 69 -22.42 4.44 15.73
CA LEU A 69 -22.72 3.00 15.76
C LEU A 69 -22.73 2.46 17.20
N PHE A 70 -21.76 2.84 18.04
CA PHE A 70 -21.73 2.41 19.44
C PHE A 70 -22.89 2.98 20.28
N LEU A 71 -23.41 4.17 19.93
CA LEU A 71 -24.52 4.80 20.65
C LEU A 71 -25.89 4.29 20.19
N ALA A 72 -26.06 4.06 18.88
CA ALA A 72 -27.33 3.67 18.27
C ALA A 72 -27.49 2.15 18.11
N GLY A 73 -26.40 1.38 18.22
CA GLY A 73 -26.36 -0.07 18.08
C GLY A 73 -26.23 -0.55 16.63
N ILE A 74 -26.02 -1.86 16.49
CA ILE A 74 -25.70 -2.50 15.19
C ILE A 74 -26.85 -2.46 14.16
N GLY A 75 -28.07 -2.20 14.61
CA GLY A 75 -29.25 -2.06 13.74
C GLY A 75 -29.12 -0.94 12.70
N VAL A 76 -28.25 0.05 12.92
CA VAL A 76 -27.95 1.13 11.96
C VAL A 76 -27.43 0.59 10.62
N TRP A 77 -26.80 -0.58 10.61
CA TRP A 77 -26.31 -1.21 9.38
C TRP A 77 -27.42 -1.80 8.50
N GLY A 78 -28.66 -1.90 9.01
CA GLY A 78 -29.79 -2.43 8.24
C GLY A 78 -29.69 -3.94 7.97
N LEU A 79 -28.97 -4.68 8.83
CA LEU A 79 -28.91 -6.14 8.79
C LEU A 79 -30.29 -6.72 9.12
N ASN A 80 -30.70 -7.76 8.39
CA ASN A 80 -31.99 -8.43 8.57
C ASN A 80 -31.79 -9.92 8.72
N ILE A 81 -32.51 -10.57 9.63
CA ILE A 81 -32.49 -12.04 9.73
C ILE A 81 -33.20 -12.64 8.52
N PRO A 82 -32.61 -13.63 7.81
CA PRO A 82 -31.46 -14.45 8.24
C PRO A 82 -30.06 -13.95 7.83
N VAL A 83 -29.94 -12.88 7.05
CA VAL A 83 -28.66 -12.32 6.57
C VAL A 83 -28.09 -11.34 7.60
N GLY A 84 -27.47 -11.90 8.64
CA GLY A 84 -26.84 -11.14 9.72
C GLY A 84 -25.50 -10.49 9.39
N TRP A 85 -24.95 -10.71 8.18
CA TRP A 85 -23.65 -10.18 7.73
C TRP A 85 -23.81 -9.46 6.40
N GLY A 86 -23.21 -8.27 6.28
CA GLY A 86 -23.29 -7.40 5.11
C GLY A 86 -21.98 -6.66 4.88
N PHE A 87 -22.04 -5.32 4.92
CA PHE A 87 -20.88 -4.47 4.64
C PHE A 87 -19.74 -4.63 5.65
N ASP A 88 -20.07 -4.92 6.89
CA ASP A 88 -19.14 -5.25 7.96
C ASP A 88 -18.14 -6.37 7.61
N ILE A 89 -18.64 -7.55 7.24
CA ILE A 89 -17.82 -8.73 6.95
C ILE A 89 -17.27 -8.68 5.53
N THR A 90 -18.03 -8.17 4.56
CA THR A 90 -17.51 -8.02 3.20
C THR A 90 -16.35 -7.04 3.14
N THR A 91 -16.42 -5.91 3.87
CA THR A 91 -15.33 -4.94 3.96
C THR A 91 -14.16 -5.47 4.78
N PHE A 92 -14.42 -6.24 5.86
CA PHE A 92 -13.37 -6.97 6.58
C PHE A 92 -12.54 -7.87 5.66
N VAL A 93 -13.21 -8.77 4.92
CA VAL A 93 -12.54 -9.71 4.01
C VAL A 93 -11.84 -8.98 2.88
N PHE A 94 -12.42 -7.89 2.37
CA PHE A 94 -11.80 -7.05 1.36
C PHE A 94 -10.44 -6.50 1.82
N TRP A 95 -10.38 -5.92 3.03
CA TRP A 95 -9.11 -5.39 3.57
C TRP A 95 -8.09 -6.50 3.86
N VAL A 96 -8.52 -7.66 4.36
CA VAL A 96 -7.65 -8.84 4.51
C VAL A 96 -7.06 -9.25 3.16
N GLY A 97 -7.88 -9.28 2.11
CA GLY A 97 -7.45 -9.59 0.74
C GLY A 97 -6.35 -8.66 0.23
N ILE A 98 -6.49 -7.34 0.48
CA ILE A 98 -5.43 -6.36 0.15
C ILE A 98 -4.12 -6.68 0.89
N GLY A 99 -4.22 -7.06 2.17
CA GLY A 99 -3.05 -7.44 2.99
C GLY A 99 -2.28 -8.64 2.42
N HIS A 100 -2.97 -9.63 1.85
CA HIS A 100 -2.34 -10.81 1.25
C HIS A 100 -1.45 -10.48 0.05
N ALA A 101 -1.82 -9.48 -0.77
CA ALA A 101 -0.99 -9.05 -1.88
C ALA A 101 0.38 -8.54 -1.40
N GLY A 102 0.41 -7.85 -0.25
CA GLY A 102 1.65 -7.32 0.30
C GLY A 102 2.58 -8.39 0.86
N THR A 103 2.03 -9.39 1.57
CA THR A 103 2.82 -10.52 2.09
C THR A 103 3.33 -11.44 0.98
N LEU A 104 2.59 -11.58 -0.13
CA LEU A 104 3.07 -12.29 -1.33
C LEU A 104 4.30 -11.59 -1.92
N ILE A 105 4.25 -10.27 -2.07
CA ILE A 105 5.36 -9.50 -2.66
C ILE A 105 6.61 -9.55 -1.76
N SER A 106 6.44 -9.51 -0.43
CA SER A 106 7.58 -9.47 0.49
C SER A 106 8.19 -10.84 0.80
N ALA A 107 7.36 -11.87 1.04
CA ALA A 107 7.83 -13.20 1.42
C ALA A 107 7.92 -14.17 0.23
N ILE A 108 6.86 -14.30 -0.57
CA ILE A 108 6.81 -15.32 -1.63
C ILE A 108 7.80 -15.00 -2.76
N LEU A 109 7.86 -13.75 -3.22
CA LEU A 109 8.85 -13.34 -4.23
C LEU A 109 10.30 -13.48 -3.73
N PHE A 110 10.52 -13.35 -2.42
CA PHE A 110 11.83 -13.61 -1.83
C PHE A 110 12.21 -15.09 -1.94
N LEU A 111 11.29 -16.02 -1.63
CA LEU A 111 11.51 -17.46 -1.78
C LEU A 111 11.83 -17.86 -3.23
N PHE A 112 11.14 -17.26 -4.19
CA PHE A 112 11.43 -17.45 -5.62
C PHE A 112 12.65 -16.66 -6.13
N ARG A 113 13.41 -16.03 -5.24
CA ARG A 113 14.62 -15.24 -5.53
C ARG A 113 14.41 -14.18 -6.63
N GLN A 114 13.21 -13.58 -6.67
CA GLN A 114 12.87 -12.52 -7.61
C GLN A 114 13.50 -11.21 -7.14
N LYS A 115 14.46 -10.68 -7.92
CA LYS A 115 15.25 -9.49 -7.55
C LYS A 115 14.50 -8.16 -7.72
N TRP A 116 13.47 -8.12 -8.55
CA TRP A 116 12.69 -6.90 -8.83
C TRP A 116 11.85 -6.44 -7.63
N ARG A 117 11.53 -7.35 -6.69
CA ARG A 117 10.80 -7.00 -5.46
C ARG A 117 11.48 -5.90 -4.64
N THR A 118 12.80 -5.78 -4.72
CA THR A 118 13.60 -4.86 -3.89
C THR A 118 13.15 -3.41 -4.03
N GLY A 119 12.67 -3.00 -5.21
CA GLY A 119 12.17 -1.63 -5.45
C GLY A 119 10.81 -1.33 -4.82
N ILE A 120 10.02 -2.35 -4.45
CA ILE A 120 8.64 -2.18 -3.99
C ILE A 120 8.36 -2.80 -2.61
N ASN A 121 9.28 -3.61 -2.07
CA ASN A 121 9.09 -4.40 -0.84
C ASN A 121 8.58 -3.56 0.34
N ARG A 122 9.19 -2.39 0.57
CA ARG A 122 8.83 -1.50 1.70
C ARG A 122 7.41 -0.92 1.56
N PHE A 123 6.96 -0.65 0.34
CA PHE A 123 5.58 -0.21 0.09
C PHE A 123 4.58 -1.35 0.30
N ALA A 124 4.92 -2.56 -0.14
CA ALA A 124 4.09 -3.76 0.05
C ALA A 124 3.94 -4.13 1.54
N GLU A 125 5.01 -4.02 2.33
CA GLU A 125 4.96 -4.21 3.78
C GLU A 125 4.09 -3.14 4.45
N ALA A 126 4.29 -1.86 4.12
CA ALA A 126 3.46 -0.78 4.67
C ALA A 126 1.97 -0.96 4.32
N MET A 127 1.67 -1.31 3.06
CA MET A 127 0.31 -1.62 2.61
C MET A 127 -0.32 -2.73 3.46
N THR A 128 0.43 -3.80 3.76
CA THR A 128 -0.05 -4.90 4.59
C THR A 128 -0.42 -4.42 5.99
N ILE A 129 0.44 -3.64 6.63
CA ILE A 129 0.20 -3.15 7.99
C ILE A 129 -1.05 -2.26 8.02
N PHE A 130 -1.19 -1.32 7.08
CA PHE A 130 -2.38 -0.46 7.01
C PHE A 130 -3.65 -1.24 6.69
N ALA A 131 -3.59 -2.20 5.77
CA ALA A 131 -4.73 -3.04 5.44
C ALA A 131 -5.20 -3.88 6.65
N VAL A 132 -4.27 -4.46 7.42
CA VAL A 132 -4.60 -5.22 8.62
C VAL A 132 -5.16 -4.31 9.72
N MET A 133 -4.64 -3.10 9.90
CA MET A 133 -5.22 -2.12 10.83
C MET A 133 -6.68 -1.77 10.46
N CYS A 134 -6.97 -1.55 9.18
CA CYS A 134 -8.34 -1.31 8.71
C CYS A 134 -9.23 -2.56 8.88
N ALA A 135 -8.71 -3.75 8.56
CA ALA A 135 -9.45 -5.01 8.72
C ALA A 135 -9.78 -5.29 10.19
N GLY A 136 -8.81 -5.13 11.10
CA GLY A 136 -8.96 -5.47 12.52
C GLY A 136 -10.02 -4.66 13.26
N MET A 137 -10.39 -3.50 12.73
CA MET A 137 -11.47 -2.68 13.28
C MET A 137 -12.84 -3.36 13.11
N PHE A 138 -13.12 -4.03 11.98
CA PHE A 138 -14.44 -4.57 11.66
C PHE A 138 -14.92 -5.65 12.64
N PRO A 139 -14.11 -6.66 13.02
CA PRO A 139 -14.48 -7.61 14.07
C PRO A 139 -14.81 -6.95 15.42
N ALA A 140 -14.18 -5.82 15.74
CA ALA A 140 -14.41 -5.12 17.00
C ALA A 140 -15.71 -4.30 17.00
N ILE A 141 -16.12 -3.76 15.84
CA ILE A 141 -17.31 -2.91 15.72
C ILE A 141 -18.55 -3.68 15.24
N HIS A 142 -18.37 -4.88 14.65
CA HIS A 142 -19.47 -5.72 14.18
C HIS A 142 -20.09 -6.58 15.29
N THR A 143 -19.48 -6.63 16.46
CA THR A 143 -20.11 -7.24 17.63
C THR A 143 -20.97 -6.19 18.33
N GLY A 144 -22.28 -6.40 18.34
CA GLY A 144 -23.28 -5.54 19.02
C GLY A 144 -24.19 -6.33 19.93
#